data_AF-A0A5J6LE21-F1
#
_entry.id   AF-A0A5J6LE21-F1
#
_cell.length_a   1.000
_cell.length_b   1.000
_cell.length_c   1.000
_cell.angle_alpha   90.00
_cell.angle_beta   90.00
_cell.angle_gamma   90.00
#
_symmetry.space_group_name_H-M   'P 1'
#
loop_
_entity.id
_entity.type
_entity.pdbx_description
1 polymer ?
#
loop_
_entity_poly.entity_id
_entity_poly.type
_entity_poly.pdbx_seq_one_letter_code
_entity_poly.pdbx_strand_id
1 'polypeptide(L)'
;MTRIKKQRKSVKVILMETAPKKKERLSDPDSYASRKQQAQKKRKKHLSVYEKARLEAEQQARNEASGRRGSQTVGPLADKIRKLNARKKQQEARASKSVDTDESNDATDATKESSD
;
A
#
# COMPACT_ATOMS: atom_id res chain seq x y z
N MET A 1 -47.30 29.49 39.43
CA MET A 1 -46.63 28.20 39.73
C MET A 1 -46.63 27.31 38.49
N THR A 2 -45.66 27.46 37.59
CA THR A 2 -45.50 26.53 36.45
C THR A 2 -44.05 26.07 36.38
N ARG A 3 -43.83 24.77 36.62
CA ARG A 3 -42.51 24.13 36.56
C ARG A 3 -42.20 23.70 35.13
N ILE A 4 -41.54 24.56 34.37
CA ILE A 4 -41.07 24.22 33.02
C ILE A 4 -39.69 23.54 33.15
N LYS A 5 -39.59 22.28 32.73
CA LYS A 5 -38.31 21.53 32.72
C LYS A 5 -37.42 22.02 31.57
N LYS A 6 -36.11 22.15 31.80
CA LYS A 6 -35.11 22.44 30.74
C LYS A 6 -35.26 21.43 29.60
N GLN A 7 -35.72 21.88 28.44
CA GLN A 7 -35.74 21.07 27.22
C GLN A 7 -34.42 21.26 26.47
N ARG A 8 -33.72 20.17 26.15
CA ARG A 8 -32.53 20.18 25.28
C ARG A 8 -32.95 20.26 23.81
N LYS A 9 -33.64 21.34 23.39
CA LYS A 9 -34.01 21.51 21.97
C LYS A 9 -32.83 22.02 21.16
N SER A 10 -32.12 21.06 20.55
CA SER A 10 -31.47 21.06 19.24
C SER A 10 -31.10 22.41 18.58
N VAL A 11 -29.97 23.00 18.98
CA VAL A 11 -29.28 24.08 18.24
C VAL A 11 -28.96 23.69 16.77
N LYS A 12 -28.99 22.39 16.44
CA LYS A 12 -28.70 21.87 15.09
C LYS A 12 -29.79 22.08 14.04
N VAL A 13 -31.02 22.47 14.37
CA VAL A 13 -32.10 22.55 13.36
C VAL A 13 -31.85 23.71 12.38
N ILE A 14 -31.39 24.86 12.88
CA ILE A 14 -31.11 26.06 12.06
C ILE A 14 -29.92 25.81 11.10
N LEU A 15 -28.95 25.00 11.49
CA LEU A 15 -27.78 24.65 10.67
C LEU A 15 -28.06 23.57 9.61
N MET A 16 -29.23 22.91 9.66
CA MET A 16 -29.63 21.87 8.70
C MET A 16 -30.32 22.43 7.45
N GLU A 17 -30.79 23.67 7.47
CA GLU A 17 -31.40 24.30 6.29
C GLU A 17 -30.37 24.73 5.24
N THR A 18 -29.16 25.10 5.69
CA THR A 18 -28.06 25.56 4.82
C THR A 18 -27.05 24.48 4.47
N ALA A 19 -26.94 23.43 5.28
CA ALA A 19 -25.97 22.36 5.06
C ALA A 19 -26.55 21.25 4.18
N PRO A 20 -25.81 20.73 3.18
CA PRO A 20 -26.31 19.68 2.31
C PRO A 20 -26.69 18.43 3.12
N LYS A 21 -27.71 17.72 2.66
CA LYS A 21 -28.18 16.49 3.32
C LYS A 21 -27.13 15.39 3.19
N LYS A 22 -27.20 14.39 4.07
CA LYS A 22 -26.31 13.22 3.98
C LYS A 22 -26.45 12.48 2.64
N LYS A 23 -27.65 12.47 2.05
CA LYS A 23 -27.92 11.87 0.74
C LYS A 23 -27.22 12.63 -0.38
N GLU A 24 -27.34 13.95 -0.40
CA GLU A 24 -26.67 14.85 -1.37
C GLU A 24 -25.16 14.74 -1.27
N ARG A 25 -24.60 14.77 -0.04
CA ARG A 25 -23.17 14.52 0.14
C ARG A 25 -22.74 13.15 -0.38
N LEU A 26 -23.60 12.13 -0.35
CA LEU A 26 -23.22 10.79 -0.80
C LEU A 26 -23.35 10.63 -2.31
N SER A 27 -24.26 11.36 -2.96
CA SER A 27 -24.40 11.36 -4.43
C SER A 27 -23.21 12.02 -5.12
N ASP A 28 -22.61 13.03 -4.48
CA ASP A 28 -21.44 13.71 -5.04
C ASP A 28 -20.19 12.79 -4.99
N PRO A 29 -19.59 12.45 -6.15
CA PRO A 29 -18.45 11.53 -6.20
C PRO A 29 -17.20 12.08 -5.51
N ASP A 30 -16.99 13.39 -5.55
CA ASP A 30 -15.80 14.06 -5.01
C ASP A 30 -15.92 14.42 -3.52
N SER A 31 -17.10 14.22 -2.94
CA SER A 31 -17.33 14.54 -1.53
C SER A 31 -16.49 13.65 -0.61
N TYR A 32 -16.18 14.16 0.58
CA TYR A 32 -15.50 13.36 1.60
C TYR A 32 -16.31 12.12 2.02
N ALA A 33 -17.63 12.23 2.10
CA ALA A 33 -18.50 11.13 2.52
C ALA A 33 -18.49 9.98 1.50
N SER A 34 -18.55 10.31 0.20
CA SER A 34 -18.45 9.34 -0.89
C SER A 34 -17.09 8.67 -0.91
N ARG A 35 -16.00 9.45 -0.86
CA ARG A 35 -14.63 8.92 -0.78
C ARG A 35 -14.42 7.99 0.42
N LYS A 36 -14.94 8.36 1.59
CA LYS A 36 -14.88 7.52 2.79
C LYS A 36 -15.62 6.19 2.61
N GLN A 37 -16.83 6.22 2.03
CA GLN A 37 -17.61 5.00 1.80
C GLN A 37 -16.94 4.09 0.76
N GLN A 38 -16.41 4.67 -0.33
CA GLN A 38 -15.67 3.91 -1.35
C GLN A 38 -14.40 3.27 -0.76
N ALA A 39 -13.64 3.99 0.06
CA ALA A 39 -12.47 3.45 0.74
C ALA A 39 -12.83 2.28 1.66
N GLN A 40 -13.92 2.40 2.43
CA GLN A 40 -14.41 1.31 3.27
C GLN A 40 -14.86 0.10 2.44
N LYS A 41 -15.57 0.32 1.32
CA LYS A 41 -15.97 -0.75 0.40
C LYS A 41 -14.74 -1.47 -0.17
N LYS A 42 -13.72 -0.73 -0.59
CA LYS A 42 -12.45 -1.30 -1.09
C LYS A 42 -11.72 -2.12 0.00
N ARG A 43 -11.66 -1.62 1.23
CA ARG A 43 -11.03 -2.33 2.37
C ARG A 43 -11.72 -3.64 2.72
N LYS A 44 -13.04 -3.71 2.56
CA LYS A 44 -13.84 -4.92 2.85
C LYS A 44 -13.75 -5.98 1.74
N LYS A 45 -13.32 -5.62 0.53
CA LYS A 45 -13.16 -6.57 -0.57
C LYS A 45 -11.86 -7.35 -0.38
N HIS A 46 -11.97 -8.66 -0.21
CA HIS A 46 -10.81 -9.55 -0.25
C HIS A 46 -10.42 -9.76 -1.70
N LEU A 47 -9.31 -9.15 -2.10
CA LEU A 47 -8.75 -9.27 -3.45
C LEU A 47 -7.95 -10.57 -3.58
N SER A 48 -7.97 -11.13 -4.78
CA SER A 48 -7.09 -12.25 -5.16
C SER A 48 -5.62 -11.82 -5.14
N VAL A 49 -4.70 -12.79 -5.11
CA VAL A 49 -3.24 -12.51 -5.12
C VAL A 49 -2.84 -11.76 -6.38
N TYR A 50 -3.37 -12.16 -7.54
CA TYR A 50 -3.10 -11.51 -8.82
C TYR A 50 -3.58 -10.04 -8.85
N GLU A 51 -4.80 -9.79 -8.37
CA GLU A 51 -5.33 -8.41 -8.31
C GLU A 51 -4.52 -7.53 -7.37
N LYS A 52 -4.03 -8.06 -6.24
CA LYS A 52 -3.15 -7.32 -5.33
C LYS A 52 -1.84 -6.93 -6.03
N ALA A 53 -1.20 -7.88 -6.70
CA ALA A 53 0.05 -7.62 -7.43
C ALA A 53 -0.15 -6.57 -8.53
N ARG A 54 -1.25 -6.65 -9.29
CA ARG A 54 -1.59 -5.66 -10.32
C ARG A 54 -1.77 -4.26 -9.73
N LEU A 55 -2.52 -4.13 -8.63
CA LEU A 55 -2.77 -2.84 -8.00
C LEU A 55 -1.51 -2.24 -7.38
N GLU A 56 -0.62 -3.07 -6.85
CA GLU A 56 0.67 -2.62 -6.34
C GLU A 56 1.56 -2.08 -7.48
N ALA A 57 1.63 -2.79 -8.61
CA ALA A 57 2.36 -2.32 -9.79
C ALA A 57 1.80 -0.99 -10.34
N GLU A 58 0.47 -0.85 -10.40
CA GLU A 58 -0.18 0.40 -10.82
C GLU A 58 0.14 1.57 -9.86
N GLN A 59 0.15 1.31 -8.54
CA GLN A 59 0.55 2.30 -7.55
C GLN A 59 2.03 2.68 -7.67
N GLN A 60 2.91 1.72 -7.89
CA GLN A 60 4.33 1.96 -8.11
C GLN A 60 4.55 2.84 -9.36
N ALA A 61 3.94 2.48 -10.49
CA ALA A 61 4.00 3.27 -11.72
C ALA A 61 3.49 4.70 -11.53
N ARG A 62 2.39 4.88 -10.76
CA ARG A 62 1.86 6.22 -10.45
C ARG A 62 2.81 7.03 -9.55
N ASN A 63 3.46 6.38 -8.59
CA ASN A 63 4.42 7.03 -7.70
C ASN A 63 5.69 7.43 -8.46
N GLU A 64 6.15 6.59 -9.39
CA GLU A 64 7.27 6.89 -10.29
C GLU A 64 6.94 8.09 -11.20
N ALA A 65 5.75 8.10 -11.80
CA ALA A 65 5.29 9.21 -12.65
C ALA A 65 5.16 10.55 -11.89
N SER A 66 4.87 10.50 -10.58
CA SER A 66 4.78 11.69 -9.72
C SER A 66 6.11 12.09 -9.07
N GLY A 67 7.19 11.37 -9.37
CA GLY A 67 8.56 11.69 -9.00
C GLY A 67 8.80 11.81 -7.49
N ARG A 68 9.68 12.73 -7.09
CA ARG A 68 10.16 12.87 -5.70
C ARG A 68 9.06 13.25 -4.68
N ARG A 69 7.95 13.85 -5.14
CA ARG A 69 6.76 14.15 -4.32
C ARG A 69 5.78 12.97 -4.22
N GLY A 70 5.85 12.03 -5.16
CA GLY A 70 5.05 10.80 -5.20
C GLY A 70 5.62 9.65 -4.37
N SER A 71 6.93 9.66 -4.13
CA SER A 71 7.55 8.78 -3.15
C SER A 71 7.02 9.12 -1.77
N GLN A 72 6.09 8.32 -1.25
CA GLN A 72 5.62 8.51 0.12
C GLN A 72 6.84 8.50 1.05
N THR A 73 7.15 9.62 1.68
CA THR A 73 8.09 9.70 2.79
C THR A 73 7.43 9.02 3.99
N VAL A 74 7.46 7.69 4.01
CA VAL A 74 6.82 6.86 5.03
C VAL A 74 7.66 6.82 6.33
N GLY A 75 8.19 7.97 6.75
CA GLY A 75 8.96 8.13 7.99
C GLY A 75 10.25 7.29 8.11
N PRO A 76 10.99 7.46 9.22
CA PRO A 76 12.29 6.81 9.41
C PRO A 76 12.23 5.28 9.44
N LEU A 77 11.14 4.72 9.96
CA LEU A 77 10.96 3.26 10.07
C LEU A 77 10.87 2.60 8.70
N ALA A 78 10.11 3.18 7.77
CA ALA A 78 9.99 2.59 6.44
C ALA A 78 11.30 2.71 5.65
N ASP A 79 12.05 3.80 5.81
CA ASP A 79 13.37 3.93 5.21
C ASP A 79 14.31 2.84 5.73
N LYS A 80 14.24 2.51 7.03
CA LYS A 80 15.00 1.39 7.61
C LYS A 80 14.56 0.05 7.03
N ILE A 81 13.25 -0.20 6.91
CA ILE A 81 12.71 -1.43 6.31
C ILE A 81 13.16 -1.57 4.84
N ARG A 82 13.11 -0.49 4.04
CA ARG A 82 13.61 -0.50 2.66
C ARG A 82 15.09 -0.85 2.59
N LYS A 83 15.92 -0.26 3.44
CA LYS A 83 17.35 -0.59 3.53
C LYS A 83 17.58 -2.06 3.90
N LEU A 84 16.84 -2.58 4.88
CA LEU A 84 16.94 -3.98 5.30
C LEU A 84 16.50 -4.94 4.18
N ASN A 85 15.40 -4.66 3.51
CA ASN A 85 14.90 -5.49 2.40
C ASN A 85 15.84 -5.45 1.18
N ALA A 86 16.40 -4.28 0.85
CA ALA A 86 17.41 -4.16 -0.20
C ALA A 86 18.66 -4.99 0.13
N ARG A 87 19.13 -4.96 1.39
CA ARG A 87 20.26 -5.77 1.85
C ARG A 87 19.97 -7.26 1.76
N LYS A 88 18.78 -7.70 2.17
CA LYS A 88 18.36 -9.12 2.05
C LYS A 88 18.33 -9.59 0.60
N LYS A 89 17.73 -8.82 -0.31
CA LYS A 89 17.71 -9.13 -1.75
C LYS A 89 19.12 -9.24 -2.34
N GLN A 90 20.04 -8.37 -1.93
CA GLN A 90 21.45 -8.45 -2.36
C GLN A 90 22.15 -9.70 -1.83
N GLN A 91 21.85 -10.13 -0.60
CA GLN A 91 22.40 -11.37 -0.03
C GLN A 91 21.84 -12.60 -0.73
N GLU A 92 20.54 -12.65 -0.99
CA GLU A 92 19.88 -13.72 -1.75
C GLU A 92 20.43 -13.82 -3.18
N ALA A 93 20.59 -12.69 -3.88
CA ALA A 93 21.17 -12.66 -5.22
C ALA A 93 22.67 -13.02 -5.25
N ARG A 94 23.40 -12.83 -4.14
CA ARG A 94 24.80 -13.29 -4.01
C ARG A 94 24.86 -14.78 -3.72
N ALA A 95 23.98 -15.28 -2.85
CA ALA A 95 23.89 -16.69 -2.52
C ALA A 95 23.43 -17.53 -3.73
N SER A 96 22.52 -17.02 -4.57
CA SER A 96 22.15 -17.70 -5.81
C SER A 96 23.30 -17.72 -6.82
N LYS A 97 24.06 -16.61 -6.94
CA LYS A 97 25.21 -16.53 -7.85
C LYS A 97 26.39 -17.42 -7.44
N SER A 98 26.61 -17.66 -6.14
CA SER A 98 27.67 -18.56 -5.69
C SER A 98 27.35 -20.03 -5.99
N VAL A 99 26.07 -20.41 -5.95
CA VAL A 99 25.62 -21.78 -6.25
C VAL A 99 25.81 -22.10 -7.74
N ASP A 100 25.52 -21.15 -8.64
CA ASP A 100 25.71 -21.35 -10.09
C ASP A 100 27.20 -21.47 -10.50
N THR A 101 28.13 -20.89 -9.74
CA THR A 101 29.58 -20.97 -10.04
C THR A 101 30.23 -22.28 -9.60
N ASP A 102 29.71 -22.95 -8.56
CA ASP A 102 30.31 -24.19 -8.06
C ASP A 102 29.95 -25.41 -8.92
N GLU A 103 28.82 -25.42 -9.64
CA GLU A 103 28.49 -26.49 -10.61
C GLU A 103 29.31 -26.45 -11.91
N SER A 104 29.99 -25.34 -12.20
CA SER A 104 30.78 -25.18 -13.44
C SER A 104 32.25 -25.62 -13.33
N ASN A 105 32.76 -25.84 -12.12
CA ASN A 105 34.16 -26.23 -11.89
C ASN A 105 34.36 -27.73 -11.64
N ASP A 106 33.30 -28.51 -11.42
CA ASP A 106 33.38 -29.97 -11.19
C ASP A 106 33.48 -30.79 -12.50
N ALA A 107 33.24 -30.15 -13.66
CA ALA A 107 33.28 -30.82 -14.96
C ALA A 107 34.69 -30.85 -15.62
N THR A 108 35.68 -30.10 -15.09
CA THR A 108 37.00 -29.96 -15.74
C THR A 108 38.13 -30.73 -15.08
N ASP A 109 37.92 -31.39 -13.94
CA ASP A 109 39.00 -32.10 -13.20
C ASP A 109 39.06 -33.61 -13.49
N ALA A 110 38.05 -34.19 -14.15
CA ALA A 110 37.98 -35.64 -14.40
C ALA A 110 38.75 -36.13 -15.65
N THR A 111 39.48 -35.28 -16.37
CA THR A 111 40.16 -35.66 -17.63
C THR A 111 41.69 -35.62 -17.59
N LYS A 112 42.31 -35.39 -16.42
CA LYS A 112 43.75 -35.19 -16.30
C LYS A 112 44.56 -36.35 -15.71
N GLU A 113 43.93 -37.45 -15.30
CA GLU A 113 44.62 -38.58 -14.64
C GLU A 113 44.83 -39.84 -15.53
N SER A 114 44.63 -39.79 -16.85
CA SER A 114 44.76 -40.98 -17.72
C SER A 114 45.92 -40.97 -18.73
N SER A 115 46.90 -40.10 -18.58
CA SER A 115 48.07 -40.07 -19.46
C SER A 115 49.38 -39.82 -18.71
N ASP A 116 49.99 -40.91 -18.23
CA ASP A 116 51.44 -41.16 -18.25
C ASP A 116 51.72 -42.64 -17.96
#